data_AF-A0A914Y731-F1
#
_entry.id   AF-A0A914Y731-F1
#
_cell.length_a   1.000
_cell.length_b   1.000
_cell.length_c   1.000
_cell.angle_alpha   90.00
_cell.angle_beta   90.00
_cell.angle_gamma   90.00
#
_symmetry.space_group_name_H-M   'P 1'
#
loop_
_entity.id
_entity.type
_entity.pdbx_description
1 polymer ?
#
loop_
_entity_poly.entity_id
_entity_poly.type
_entity_poly.pdbx_seq_one_letter_code
_entity_poly.pdbx_strand_id
1 'polypeptide(L)'
;MFSSSALEGIKKCKFECRYSENPQLYPEADVAIFHARSFQKMDPILSANQKPERLNVFYALEAAANERISGRGIPKDFFNVTMTFRKDSTIWRPYDKFEKIRSKEAGNDRLVWTDEQIDKVIEKKSELALQFVSNCKTHSKREKYLAALNKFTNITIYGKCNKQIFPYDASMKNEFEKHYFYLAFENAVCDGYVSEKFWRLKALIVPVVLKRSILKES
;
A
#
# COMPACT_ATOMS: atom_id res chain seq x y z
N MET A 1 -1.10 -14.46 -3.13
CA MET A 1 -0.77 -14.78 -4.53
C MET A 1 0.14 -13.69 -5.06
N PHE A 2 1.44 -13.95 -5.12
CA PHE A 2 2.34 -13.14 -5.93
C PHE A 2 2.05 -13.45 -7.41
N SER A 3 1.95 -12.43 -8.26
CA SER A 3 1.77 -12.60 -9.69
C SER A 3 2.96 -13.35 -10.30
N SER A 4 2.73 -14.08 -11.40
CA SER A 4 3.77 -14.78 -12.16
C SER A 4 4.99 -13.91 -12.51
N SER A 5 4.80 -12.60 -12.64
CA SER A 5 5.86 -11.61 -12.87
C SER A 5 6.84 -11.42 -11.71
N ALA A 6 6.45 -11.71 -10.46
CA ALA A 6 7.33 -11.56 -9.30
C ALA A 6 8.46 -12.60 -9.28
N LEU A 7 8.25 -13.77 -9.88
CA LEU A 7 9.25 -14.84 -9.99
C LEU A 7 10.21 -14.63 -11.18
N GLU A 8 9.83 -13.78 -12.15
CA GLU A 8 10.65 -13.51 -13.34
C GLU A 8 11.92 -12.71 -13.02
N GLY A 9 11.84 -11.80 -12.05
CA GLY A 9 13.00 -11.05 -11.54
C GLY A 9 14.05 -11.92 -10.83
N ILE A 10 13.65 -13.09 -10.34
CA ILE A 10 14.54 -14.03 -9.62
C ILE A 10 15.43 -14.83 -10.59
N LYS A 11 15.05 -14.94 -11.87
CA LYS A 11 15.80 -15.71 -12.89
C LYS A 11 17.13 -15.07 -13.32
N LYS A 12 17.43 -13.84 -12.89
CA LYS A 12 18.66 -13.10 -13.21
C LYS A 12 19.55 -12.83 -11.99
N CYS A 13 19.38 -13.59 -10.91
CA CYS A 13 20.20 -13.42 -9.71
C CYS A 13 21.48 -14.27 -9.78
N LYS A 14 22.58 -13.73 -9.23
CA LYS A 14 23.86 -14.47 -9.04
C LYS A 14 23.70 -15.69 -8.11
N PHE A 15 22.63 -15.73 -7.34
CA PHE A 15 22.32 -16.75 -6.35
C PHE A 15 21.02 -17.47 -6.73
N GLU A 16 20.98 -18.78 -6.49
CA GLU A 16 19.76 -19.57 -6.60
C GLU A 16 18.89 -19.30 -5.36
N CYS A 17 17.72 -18.70 -5.55
CA CYS A 17 16.80 -18.39 -4.46
C CYS A 17 15.68 -19.43 -4.38
N ARG A 18 15.62 -20.16 -3.27
CA ARG A 18 14.47 -21.02 -2.95
C ARG A 18 13.48 -20.26 -2.08
N TYR A 19 12.30 -19.96 -2.63
CA TYR A 19 11.19 -19.37 -1.88
C TYR A 19 10.30 -20.46 -1.28
N SER A 20 9.86 -20.28 -0.03
CA SER A 20 8.85 -21.12 0.61
C SER A 20 8.04 -20.33 1.63
N GLU A 21 6.75 -20.65 1.73
CA GLU A 21 5.86 -20.15 2.79
C GLU A 21 5.73 -21.14 3.95
N ASN A 22 6.43 -22.28 3.91
CA ASN A 22 6.38 -23.30 4.96
C ASN A 22 7.20 -22.84 6.19
N PRO A 23 6.56 -22.54 7.34
CA PRO A 23 7.25 -22.08 8.54
C PRO A 23 8.25 -23.10 9.11
N GLN A 24 8.08 -24.39 8.81
CA GLN A 24 8.99 -25.45 9.27
C GLN A 24 10.40 -25.33 8.67
N LEU A 25 10.56 -24.62 7.55
CA LEU A 25 11.86 -24.37 6.94
C LEU A 25 12.60 -23.17 7.55
N TYR A 26 12.01 -22.48 8.52
CA TYR A 26 12.65 -21.36 9.21
C TYR A 26 14.06 -21.67 9.75
N PRO A 27 14.34 -22.85 10.36
CA PRO A 27 15.68 -23.19 10.83
C PRO A 27 16.73 -23.22 9.71
N GLU A 28 16.32 -23.54 8.48
CA GLU A 28 17.21 -23.63 7.31
C GLU A 28 17.38 -22.28 6.60
N ALA A 29 16.37 -21.39 6.69
CA ALA A 29 16.34 -20.13 5.95
C ALA A 29 17.49 -19.16 6.31
N ASP A 30 18.07 -18.55 5.27
CA ASP A 30 19.00 -17.42 5.37
C ASP A 30 18.27 -16.09 5.58
N VAL A 31 17.07 -15.96 4.99
CA VAL A 31 16.20 -14.79 5.10
C VAL A 31 14.78 -15.25 5.44
N ALA A 32 14.21 -14.67 6.51
CA ALA A 32 12.83 -14.90 6.90
C ALA A 32 12.07 -13.58 6.93
N ILE A 33 10.98 -13.48 6.17
CA ILE A 33 10.18 -12.26 6.06
C ILE A 33 8.90 -12.41 6.87
N PHE A 34 8.74 -11.54 7.86
CA PHE A 34 7.60 -11.56 8.77
C PHE A 34 6.66 -10.42 8.44
N HIS A 35 5.50 -10.75 7.87
CA HIS A 35 4.47 -9.76 7.65
C HIS A 35 3.85 -9.32 8.98
N ALA A 36 3.88 -8.03 9.24
CA ALA A 36 3.41 -7.34 10.43
C ALA A 36 2.06 -7.87 10.98
N ARG A 37 1.07 -8.08 10.11
CA ARG A 37 -0.27 -8.55 10.53
C ARG A 37 -0.39 -10.04 10.78
N SER A 38 0.52 -10.82 10.19
CA SER A 38 0.48 -12.28 10.26
C SER A 38 1.33 -12.81 11.40
N PHE A 39 2.30 -12.02 11.86
CA PHE A 39 3.19 -12.37 12.95
C PHE A 39 2.46 -12.36 14.30
N GLN A 40 2.43 -13.53 14.97
CA GLN A 40 1.77 -13.70 16.26
C GLN A 40 2.78 -13.89 17.40
N LYS A 41 2.40 -13.48 18.62
CA LYS A 41 3.25 -13.46 19.82
C LYS A 41 3.74 -14.83 20.31
N MET A 42 3.22 -15.92 19.74
CA MET A 42 3.52 -17.30 20.12
C MET A 42 3.94 -18.13 18.90
N ASP A 43 4.52 -17.48 17.90
CA ASP A 43 5.12 -18.22 16.80
C ASP A 43 6.24 -19.10 17.36
N PRO A 44 6.20 -20.45 17.20
CA PRO A 44 7.26 -21.34 17.68
C PRO A 44 8.66 -20.92 17.21
N ILE A 45 8.71 -20.22 16.07
CA ILE A 45 9.90 -19.58 15.49
C ILE A 45 10.62 -18.64 16.47
N LEU A 46 9.90 -17.98 17.39
CA LEU A 46 10.48 -17.08 18.40
C LEU A 46 11.40 -17.80 19.39
N SER A 47 11.21 -19.11 19.58
CA SER A 47 12.01 -19.97 20.45
C SER A 47 13.04 -20.82 19.70
N ALA A 48 13.01 -20.80 18.37
CA ALA A 48 13.94 -21.57 17.56
C ALA A 48 15.35 -20.98 17.65
N ASN A 49 16.37 -21.85 17.64
CA ASN A 49 17.77 -21.43 17.62
C ASN A 49 18.01 -20.41 16.49
N GLN A 50 18.35 -19.18 16.89
CA GLN A 50 18.70 -18.14 15.95
C GLN A 50 20.08 -18.43 15.40
N LYS A 51 20.15 -18.65 14.09
CA LYS A 51 21.44 -18.60 13.39
C LYS A 51 21.92 -17.15 13.42
N PRO A 52 23.13 -16.84 13.92
CA PRO A 52 23.62 -15.46 14.05
C PRO A 52 23.57 -14.65 12.74
N GLU A 53 23.77 -15.33 11.62
CA GLU A 53 23.84 -14.74 10.27
C GLU A 53 22.45 -14.52 9.62
N ARG A 54 21.35 -15.04 10.21
CA ARG A 54 20.02 -15.02 9.56
C ARG A 54 19.43 -13.61 9.54
N LEU A 55 18.90 -13.20 8.39
CA LEU A 55 18.14 -11.96 8.26
C LEU A 55 16.66 -12.20 8.59
N ASN A 56 16.23 -11.71 9.76
CA ASN A 56 14.82 -11.67 10.14
C ASN A 56 14.26 -10.30 9.76
N VAL A 57 13.50 -10.27 8.66
CA VAL A 57 12.96 -9.05 8.07
C VAL A 57 11.58 -8.75 8.64
N PHE A 58 11.46 -7.61 9.33
CA PHE A 58 10.16 -7.05 9.69
C PHE A 58 9.54 -6.36 8.48
N TYR A 59 8.43 -6.90 7.96
CA TYR A 59 7.77 -6.37 6.77
C TYR A 59 6.42 -5.73 7.12
N ALA A 60 6.31 -4.42 6.89
CA ALA A 60 5.09 -3.65 7.16
C ALA A 60 4.87 -2.57 6.09
N LEU A 61 3.76 -2.66 5.37
CA LEU A 61 3.33 -1.62 4.43
C LEU A 61 2.24 -0.71 5.00
N GLU A 62 1.57 -1.10 6.07
CA GLU A 62 0.51 -0.31 6.68
C GLU A 62 1.06 0.60 7.77
N ALA A 63 0.42 1.75 7.97
CA ALA A 63 0.81 2.66 9.04
C ALA A 63 0.75 1.96 10.40
N ALA A 64 1.75 2.21 11.26
CA ALA A 64 1.88 1.59 12.58
C ALA A 64 0.63 1.75 13.45
N ALA A 65 -0.10 2.86 13.30
CA ALA A 65 -1.37 3.08 14.00
C ALA A 65 -2.42 2.01 13.69
N ASN A 66 -2.40 1.41 12.49
CA ASN A 66 -3.32 0.33 12.11
C ASN A 66 -2.80 -1.05 12.48
N GLU A 67 -1.53 -1.17 12.87
CA GLU A 67 -0.92 -2.46 13.17
C GLU A 67 -1.17 -2.84 14.63
N ARG A 68 -1.56 -4.10 14.86
CA ARG A 68 -1.87 -4.65 16.19
C ARG A 68 -0.70 -5.41 16.81
N ILE A 69 0.52 -5.06 16.44
CA ILE A 69 1.71 -5.75 16.93
C ILE A 69 2.05 -5.20 18.31
N SER A 70 1.88 -6.03 19.34
CA SER A 70 2.50 -5.76 20.62
C SER A 70 3.88 -6.40 20.60
N GLY A 71 4.94 -5.63 20.79
CA GLY A 71 6.31 -6.15 20.92
C GLY A 71 6.54 -7.11 22.09
N ARG A 72 5.54 -7.31 22.97
CA ARG A 72 5.61 -8.29 24.07
C ARG A 72 5.79 -9.70 23.52
N GLY A 73 6.80 -10.40 24.03
CA GLY A 73 7.12 -11.79 23.66
C GLY A 73 8.08 -11.92 22.48
N ILE A 74 8.40 -10.82 21.79
CA ILE A 74 9.42 -10.80 20.75
C ILE A 74 10.78 -10.59 21.44
N PRO A 75 11.77 -11.48 21.26
CA PRO A 75 13.11 -11.26 21.77
C PRO A 75 13.67 -9.91 21.30
N LYS A 76 14.46 -9.28 22.14
CA LYS A 76 15.19 -8.08 21.76
C LYS A 76 16.07 -8.42 20.54
N ASP A 77 16.13 -7.49 19.58
CA ASP A 77 16.95 -7.62 18.37
C ASP A 77 16.57 -8.82 17.47
N PHE A 78 15.37 -9.39 17.64
CA PHE A 78 14.87 -10.48 16.79
C PHE A 78 14.81 -10.09 15.31
N PHE A 79 14.32 -8.89 15.02
CA PHE A 79 14.32 -8.32 13.67
C PHE A 79 15.56 -7.45 13.46
N ASN A 80 16.44 -7.87 12.56
CA ASN A 80 17.67 -7.15 12.22
C ASN A 80 17.57 -6.38 10.89
N VAL A 81 16.49 -6.59 10.12
CA VAL A 81 16.20 -5.87 8.88
C VAL A 81 14.77 -5.36 8.93
N THR A 82 14.56 -4.11 8.53
CA THR A 82 13.22 -3.53 8.36
C THR A 82 12.93 -3.32 6.87
N MET A 83 11.76 -3.75 6.42
CA MET A 83 11.28 -3.54 5.06
C MET A 83 9.91 -2.84 5.12
N THR A 84 9.89 -1.52 4.95
CA THR A 84 8.65 -0.73 5.14
C THR A 84 8.55 0.43 4.17
N PHE A 85 7.41 1.13 4.17
CA PHE A 85 7.23 2.35 3.39
C PHE A 85 8.10 3.52 3.86
N ARG A 86 8.61 3.50 5.10
CA ARG A 86 9.43 4.60 5.62
C ARG A 86 10.82 4.59 4.97
N LYS A 87 11.30 5.78 4.62
CA LYS A 87 12.61 5.97 3.97
C LYS A 87 13.80 5.64 4.88
N ASP A 88 13.59 5.55 6.19
CA ASP A 88 14.60 5.18 7.18
C ASP A 88 14.62 3.67 7.50
N SER A 89 13.83 2.86 6.80
CA SER A 89 13.94 1.40 6.89
C SER A 89 15.13 0.86 6.12
N THR A 90 15.67 -0.28 6.55
CA THR A 90 16.81 -0.95 5.91
C THR A 90 16.56 -1.21 4.42
N ILE A 91 15.34 -1.65 4.10
CA ILE A 91 14.86 -1.86 2.73
C ILE A 91 13.62 -0.99 2.53
N TRP A 92 13.80 0.15 1.86
CA TRP A 92 12.68 1.03 1.53
C TRP A 92 11.75 0.37 0.50
N ARG A 93 10.53 0.05 0.94
CA ARG A 93 9.48 -0.55 0.11
C ARG A 93 8.21 0.31 0.15
N PRO A 94 8.10 1.34 -0.70
CA PRO A 94 6.85 2.08 -0.85
C PRO A 94 5.83 1.26 -1.67
N TYR A 95 4.56 1.65 -1.62
CA TYR A 95 3.54 1.14 -2.55
C TYR A 95 3.92 1.45 -4.00
N ASP A 96 4.42 2.67 -4.23
CA ASP A 96 4.98 3.09 -5.52
C ASP A 96 5.91 4.29 -5.36
N LYS A 97 6.51 4.73 -6.47
CA LYS A 97 7.38 5.91 -6.51
C LYS A 97 7.33 6.58 -7.89
N PHE A 98 7.47 7.90 -7.87
CA PHE A 98 7.83 8.63 -9.08
C PHE A 98 9.31 8.42 -9.38
N GLU A 99 9.63 8.17 -10.63
CA GLU A 99 11.00 8.07 -11.10
C GLU A 99 11.27 9.13 -12.17
N LYS A 100 12.46 9.75 -12.12
CA LYS A 100 12.86 10.70 -13.15
C LYS A 100 12.97 9.97 -14.49
N ILE A 101 12.34 10.52 -15.51
CA ILE A 101 12.44 10.02 -16.89
C ILE A 101 13.89 10.27 -17.36
N ARG A 102 14.69 9.20 -17.50
CA ARG A 102 16.12 9.29 -17.87
C ARG A 102 16.40 9.10 -19.38
N SER A 103 15.46 8.53 -20.13
CA SER A 103 15.52 8.42 -21.59
C SER A 103 14.12 8.48 -22.18
N LYS A 104 14.00 9.00 -23.40
CA LYS A 104 12.76 8.99 -24.21
C LYS A 104 12.42 7.58 -24.73
N GLU A 105 13.39 6.66 -24.70
CA GLU A 105 13.31 5.29 -25.23
C GLU A 105 12.98 4.24 -24.18
N ALA A 106 12.69 4.65 -22.94
CA ALA A 106 12.33 3.69 -21.91
C ALA A 106 11.02 3.02 -22.30
N GLY A 107 11.12 1.73 -22.64
CA GLY A 107 10.08 0.95 -23.32
C GLY A 107 8.75 0.81 -22.57
N ASN A 108 7.94 -0.13 -23.05
CA ASN A 108 6.51 -0.34 -22.73
C ASN A 108 6.13 -0.48 -21.23
N ASP A 109 7.10 -0.50 -20.30
CA ASP A 109 6.87 -0.66 -18.86
C ASP A 109 6.64 0.65 -18.09
N ARG A 110 6.71 1.82 -18.74
CA ARG A 110 6.38 3.10 -18.09
C ARG A 110 4.94 3.51 -18.34
N LEU A 111 4.24 3.89 -17.27
CA LEU A 111 2.96 4.61 -17.34
C LEU A 111 3.22 6.07 -17.74
N VAL A 112 3.42 6.30 -19.04
CA VAL A 112 3.47 7.64 -19.65
C VAL A 112 2.20 7.81 -20.46
N TRP A 113 1.40 8.82 -20.14
CA TRP A 113 0.20 9.14 -20.90
C TRP A 113 0.50 10.15 -21.99
N THR A 114 -0.12 9.95 -23.15
CA THR A 114 -0.14 10.96 -24.22
C THR A 114 -1.27 11.95 -23.99
N ASP A 115 -1.16 13.14 -24.60
CA ASP A 115 -2.23 14.14 -24.55
C ASP A 115 -3.55 13.56 -25.07
N GLU A 116 -3.52 12.79 -26.17
CA GLU A 116 -4.71 12.11 -26.72
C GLU A 116 -5.36 11.12 -25.72
N GLN A 117 -4.55 10.39 -24.94
CA GLN A 117 -5.06 9.50 -23.90
C GLN A 117 -5.71 10.28 -22.75
N ILE A 118 -5.13 11.43 -22.40
CA ILE A 118 -5.65 12.32 -21.37
C ILE A 118 -6.99 12.91 -21.85
N ASP A 119 -7.05 13.44 -23.08
CA ASP A 119 -8.26 14.03 -23.66
C ASP A 119 -9.43 13.04 -23.68
N LYS A 120 -9.20 11.82 -24.17
CA LYS A 120 -10.22 10.74 -24.17
C LYS A 120 -10.73 10.39 -22.79
N VAL A 121 -9.89 10.51 -21.75
CA VAL A 121 -10.32 10.27 -20.37
C VAL A 121 -11.08 11.47 -19.81
N ILE A 122 -10.67 12.71 -20.15
CA ILE A 122 -11.35 13.93 -19.74
C ILE A 122 -12.77 13.99 -20.32
N GLU A 123 -12.97 13.60 -21.58
CA GLU A 123 -14.29 13.54 -22.24
C GLU A 123 -15.30 12.64 -21.51
N LYS A 124 -14.81 11.62 -20.79
CA LYS A 124 -15.65 10.69 -20.02
C LYS A 124 -16.00 11.21 -18.62
N LYS A 125 -15.36 12.28 -18.16
CA LYS A 125 -15.56 12.79 -16.80
C LYS A 125 -16.93 13.46 -16.71
N SER A 126 -17.74 13.00 -15.76
CA SER A 126 -19.09 13.50 -15.50
C SER A 126 -19.40 13.67 -14.02
N GLU A 127 -18.66 12.99 -13.14
CA GLU A 127 -18.88 12.98 -11.70
C GLU A 127 -17.71 13.64 -10.95
N LEU A 128 -18.00 14.30 -9.83
CA LEU A 128 -16.97 15.08 -9.16
C LEU A 128 -15.93 14.21 -8.44
N ALA A 129 -16.35 13.45 -7.43
CA ALA A 129 -15.43 12.80 -6.51
C ALA A 129 -15.83 11.35 -6.21
N LEU A 130 -14.83 10.47 -6.17
CA LEU A 130 -14.98 9.05 -5.88
C LEU A 130 -14.20 8.66 -4.62
N GLN A 131 -14.76 7.75 -3.83
CA GLN A 131 -14.02 7.08 -2.77
C GLN A 131 -14.39 5.60 -2.61
N PHE A 132 -13.35 4.78 -2.50
CA PHE A 132 -13.44 3.36 -2.13
C PHE A 132 -13.04 3.20 -0.66
N VAL A 133 -13.99 2.81 0.21
CA VAL A 133 -13.76 2.83 1.66
C VAL A 133 -14.47 1.68 2.39
N SER A 134 -13.67 0.89 3.12
CA SER A 134 -14.15 -0.24 3.92
C SER A 134 -13.79 -0.15 5.42
N ASN A 135 -12.82 0.68 5.79
CA ASN A 135 -12.49 0.98 7.19
C ASN A 135 -13.13 2.31 7.62
N CYS A 136 -14.12 2.21 8.50
CA CYS A 136 -15.05 3.28 8.87
C CYS A 136 -14.71 3.96 10.20
N LYS A 137 -13.71 3.46 10.93
CA LYS A 137 -13.23 4.06 12.17
C LYS A 137 -11.72 4.10 12.11
N THR A 138 -11.19 5.27 11.78
CA THR A 138 -9.78 5.42 11.43
C THR A 138 -9.02 6.28 12.44
N HIS A 139 -7.70 6.18 12.43
CA HIS A 139 -6.83 7.02 13.22
C HIS A 139 -6.78 8.44 12.66
N SER A 140 -6.83 8.59 11.33
CA SER A 140 -6.87 9.89 10.65
C SER A 140 -8.18 10.65 10.80
N LYS A 141 -9.24 10.01 11.32
CA LYS A 141 -10.60 10.55 11.37
C LYS A 141 -11.13 10.96 9.99
N ARG A 142 -10.63 10.36 8.91
CA ARG A 142 -11.04 10.69 7.53
C ARG A 142 -12.56 10.59 7.33
N GLU A 143 -13.24 9.74 8.10
CA GLU A 143 -14.69 9.60 8.06
C GLU A 143 -15.42 10.90 8.43
N LYS A 144 -14.87 11.72 9.34
CA LYS A 144 -15.45 13.01 9.71
C LYS A 144 -15.32 14.03 8.58
N TYR A 145 -14.16 14.07 7.93
CA TYR A 145 -13.92 14.93 6.77
C TYR A 145 -14.81 14.55 5.59
N LEU A 146 -14.93 13.26 5.31
CA LEU A 146 -15.81 12.75 4.27
C LEU A 146 -17.27 13.15 4.55
N ALA A 147 -17.75 12.95 5.78
CA ALA A 147 -19.11 13.32 6.17
C ALA A 147 -19.37 14.84 6.09
N ALA A 148 -18.37 15.67 6.40
CA ALA A 148 -18.48 17.12 6.26
C ALA A 148 -18.50 17.53 4.78
N LEU A 149 -17.60 16.99 3.95
CA LEU A 149 -17.49 17.31 2.53
C LEU A 149 -18.74 16.88 1.75
N ASN A 150 -19.31 15.73 2.09
CA ASN A 150 -20.52 15.19 1.45
C ASN A 150 -21.78 16.04 1.67
N LYS A 151 -21.73 17.04 2.57
CA LYS A 151 -22.82 18.03 2.74
C LYS A 151 -22.78 19.14 1.69
N PHE A 152 -21.62 19.40 1.11
CA PHE A 152 -21.40 20.51 0.18
C PHE A 152 -21.26 20.05 -1.26
N THR A 153 -20.97 18.78 -1.49
CA THR A 153 -20.81 18.22 -2.83
C THR A 153 -21.17 16.75 -2.87
N ASN A 154 -21.55 16.26 -4.07
CA ASN A 154 -21.84 14.85 -4.29
C ASN A 154 -20.53 14.07 -4.36
N ILE A 155 -20.41 13.05 -3.53
CA ILE A 155 -19.28 12.12 -3.51
C ILE A 155 -19.83 10.72 -3.70
N THR A 156 -19.37 10.04 -4.74
CA THR A 156 -19.67 8.64 -4.96
C THR A 156 -18.83 7.80 -3.99
N ILE A 157 -19.48 7.08 -3.08
CA ILE A 157 -18.80 6.32 -2.03
C ILE A 157 -19.20 4.84 -2.11
N TYR A 158 -18.22 4.00 -2.43
CA TYR A 158 -18.38 2.54 -2.45
C TYR A 158 -17.67 1.87 -1.28
N GLY A 159 -18.22 0.72 -0.86
CA GLY A 159 -17.65 -0.16 0.15
C GLY A 159 -18.43 -0.19 1.45
N LYS A 160 -17.89 -0.94 2.42
CA LYS A 160 -18.57 -1.32 3.67
C LYS A 160 -19.12 -0.13 4.45
N CYS A 161 -18.45 1.02 4.42
CA CYS A 161 -18.85 2.18 5.21
C CYS A 161 -20.11 2.87 4.69
N ASN A 162 -20.50 2.62 3.44
CA ASN A 162 -21.72 3.16 2.84
C ASN A 162 -22.73 2.08 2.44
N LYS A 163 -22.52 0.82 2.88
CA LYS A 163 -23.32 -0.37 2.48
C LYS A 163 -23.45 -0.55 0.96
N GLN A 164 -22.57 0.05 0.18
CA GLN A 164 -22.54 -0.11 -1.27
C GLN A 164 -21.57 -1.22 -1.65
N ILE A 165 -21.99 -2.04 -2.61
CA ILE A 165 -21.17 -3.13 -3.14
C ILE A 165 -19.95 -2.55 -3.83
N PHE A 166 -18.78 -3.12 -3.55
CA PHE A 166 -17.56 -2.71 -4.21
C PHE A 166 -17.62 -3.09 -5.69
N PRO A 167 -17.43 -2.16 -6.64
CA PRO A 167 -17.37 -2.49 -8.05
C PRO A 167 -16.09 -3.30 -8.32
N TYR A 168 -16.21 -4.41 -9.04
CA TYR A 168 -15.07 -5.24 -9.43
C TYR A 168 -14.64 -4.98 -10.87
N ASP A 169 -13.34 -5.11 -11.13
CA ASP A 169 -12.72 -5.08 -12.47
C ASP A 169 -13.16 -3.91 -13.37
N ALA A 170 -13.92 -4.21 -14.42
CA ALA A 170 -14.35 -3.23 -15.42
C ALA A 170 -15.25 -2.14 -14.84
N SER A 171 -16.10 -2.49 -13.86
CA SER A 171 -16.97 -1.51 -13.21
C SER A 171 -16.15 -0.49 -12.40
N MET A 172 -15.10 -0.95 -11.71
CA MET A 172 -14.19 -0.05 -10.98
C MET A 172 -13.42 0.86 -11.93
N LYS A 173 -12.98 0.33 -13.09
CA LYS A 173 -12.33 1.13 -14.13
C LYS A 173 -13.25 2.25 -14.63
N ASN A 174 -14.51 1.93 -14.91
CA ASN A 174 -15.51 2.90 -15.34
C ASN A 174 -15.71 4.01 -14.29
N GLU A 175 -15.73 3.66 -13.00
CA GLU A 175 -15.78 4.65 -11.92
C GLU A 175 -14.58 5.60 -11.94
N PHE A 176 -13.36 5.10 -12.17
CA PHE A 176 -12.19 5.99 -12.29
C PHE A 176 -12.24 6.87 -13.55
N GLU A 177 -12.70 6.34 -14.68
CA GLU A 177 -12.80 7.09 -15.93
C GLU A 177 -13.83 8.23 -15.84
N LYS A 178 -14.96 8.03 -15.13
CA LYS A 178 -16.02 9.05 -15.04
C LYS A 178 -15.83 10.12 -13.95
N HIS A 179 -14.92 9.91 -12.99
CA HIS A 179 -14.72 10.86 -11.89
C HIS A 179 -13.48 11.75 -12.06
N TYR A 180 -13.59 13.04 -11.75
CA TYR A 180 -12.45 13.98 -11.77
C TYR A 180 -11.47 13.71 -10.62
N PHE A 181 -12.00 13.51 -9.41
CA PHE A 181 -11.21 13.43 -8.19
C PHE A 181 -11.37 12.08 -7.48
N TYR A 182 -10.27 11.57 -6.93
CA TYR A 182 -10.29 10.43 -6.02
C TYR A 182 -9.89 10.87 -4.62
N LEU A 183 -10.76 10.67 -3.63
CA LEU A 183 -10.46 11.02 -2.24
C LEU A 183 -9.50 9.98 -1.62
N ALA A 184 -8.21 10.18 -1.84
CA ALA A 184 -7.10 9.35 -1.38
C ALA A 184 -6.77 9.53 0.11
N PHE A 185 -7.79 9.55 0.97
CA PHE A 185 -7.62 9.77 2.40
C PHE A 185 -7.10 8.51 3.09
N GLU A 186 -5.90 8.61 3.65
CA GLU A 186 -5.30 7.51 4.41
C GLU A 186 -6.04 7.25 5.72
N ASN A 187 -5.98 5.99 6.17
CA ASN A 187 -6.56 5.54 7.45
C ASN A 187 -5.77 6.01 8.69
N ALA A 188 -4.53 6.47 8.50
CA ALA A 188 -3.70 7.11 9.50
C ALA A 188 -2.81 8.14 8.81
N VAL A 189 -2.45 9.23 9.50
CA VAL A 189 -1.45 10.18 8.97
C VAL A 189 -0.13 9.84 9.64
N CYS A 190 0.80 9.31 8.86
CA CYS A 190 2.12 8.91 9.31
C CYS A 190 3.18 9.44 8.33
N ASP A 191 4.38 9.68 8.83
CA ASP A 191 5.46 10.20 7.99
C ASP A 191 5.81 9.22 6.87
N GLY A 192 5.81 9.71 5.63
CA GLY A 192 6.07 8.90 4.43
C GLY A 192 4.99 7.87 4.07
N TYR A 193 3.85 7.80 4.78
CA TYR A 193 2.81 6.82 4.47
C TYR A 193 1.94 7.29 3.28
N VAL A 194 2.20 6.69 2.12
CA VAL A 194 1.46 6.91 0.87
C VAL A 194 1.13 5.53 0.29
N SER A 195 -0.15 5.15 0.34
CA SER A 195 -0.62 3.81 -0.03
C SER A 195 -1.15 3.73 -1.46
N GLU A 196 -1.77 2.59 -1.80
CA GLU A 196 -2.46 2.38 -3.08
C GLU A 196 -3.50 3.47 -3.39
N LYS A 197 -4.04 4.15 -2.37
CA LYS A 197 -5.06 5.19 -2.52
C LYS A 197 -4.56 6.36 -3.35
N PHE A 198 -3.37 6.89 -3.02
CA PHE A 198 -2.76 7.95 -3.81
C PHE A 198 -2.41 7.46 -5.21
N TRP A 199 -1.84 6.27 -5.30
CA TRP A 199 -1.39 5.68 -6.57
C TRP A 199 -2.53 5.24 -7.51
N ARG A 200 -3.80 5.36 -7.10
CA ARG A 200 -4.93 5.34 -8.03
C ARG A 200 -4.84 6.43 -9.09
N LEU A 201 -4.00 7.45 -8.92
CA LEU A 201 -3.62 8.42 -9.95
C LEU A 201 -3.24 7.78 -11.29
N LYS A 202 -2.75 6.52 -11.27
CA LYS A 202 -2.44 5.73 -12.46
C LYS A 202 -3.63 5.51 -13.39
N ALA A 203 -4.85 5.71 -12.90
CA ALA A 203 -6.09 5.63 -13.67
C ALA A 203 -6.53 6.98 -14.23
N LEU A 204 -5.62 7.97 -14.36
CA LEU A 204 -5.94 9.32 -14.84
C LEU A 204 -7.10 9.97 -14.04
N ILE A 205 -6.98 9.90 -12.72
CA ILE A 205 -7.87 10.53 -11.75
C ILE A 205 -7.05 11.34 -10.75
N VAL A 206 -7.49 12.54 -10.39
CA VAL A 206 -6.71 13.45 -9.56
C VAL A 206 -6.85 13.07 -8.08
N PRO A 207 -5.77 12.66 -7.38
CA PRO A 207 -5.86 12.29 -5.98
C PRO A 207 -6.01 13.55 -5.10
N VAL A 208 -7.02 13.55 -4.22
CA VAL A 208 -7.18 14.52 -3.15
C VAL A 208 -6.74 13.87 -1.84
N VAL A 209 -5.71 14.43 -1.21
CA VAL A 209 -5.09 13.86 0.01
C VAL A 209 -5.35 14.74 1.24
N LEU A 210 -5.24 14.13 2.42
CA LEU A 210 -5.25 14.88 3.68
C LEU A 210 -3.94 15.66 3.84
N LYS A 211 -4.01 16.93 4.25
CA LYS A 211 -2.82 17.72 4.58
C LYS A 211 -2.22 17.24 5.91
N ARG A 212 -0.90 17.04 5.96
CA ARG A 212 -0.15 16.56 7.14
C ARG A 212 -0.37 17.40 8.41
N SER A 213 -0.64 18.69 8.29
CA SER A 213 -0.85 19.59 9.44
C SER A 213 -2.20 19.40 10.14
N ILE A 214 -3.17 18.75 9.50
CA ILE A 214 -4.56 18.64 9.97
C ILE A 214 -4.67 17.84 11.28
N LEU A 215 -3.67 17.02 11.65
CA LEU A 215 -3.65 16.29 12.91
C LEU A 215 -3.17 17.08 14.14
N LYS A 216 -2.64 18.30 13.97
CA LYS A 216 -2.15 19.09 15.11
C LYS A 216 -3.26 19.82 15.87
N GLU A 217 -4.47 19.89 15.30
CA GLU A 217 -5.59 20.68 15.82
C GLU A 217 -6.73 19.82 16.39
N SER A 218 -6.51 18.52 16.64
CA SER A 218 -7.53 17.59 17.15
C SER A 218 -7.14 16.91 18.45
#